data_AF-A0A355B5T5-F1
#
_entry.id   AF-A0A355B5T5-F1
#
_cell.length_a   1.000
_cell.length_b   1.000
_cell.length_c   1.000
_cell.angle_alpha   90.00
_cell.angle_beta   90.00
_cell.angle_gamma   90.00
#
_symmetry.space_group_name_H-M   'P 1'
#
loop_
_entity.id
_entity.type
_entity.pdbx_description
1 polymer ?
#
loop_
_entity_poly.entity_id
_entity_poly.type
_entity_poly.pdbx_seq_one_letter_code
_entity_poly.pdbx_strand_id
1 'polypeptide(L)'
;LGLDWDEGPYRQTERLGLYAGAAEKMLEAGTAYRCTCTPDEVDAMRQRARADGKTPKYDGTCRGRYDSDPGAPFCLRLKTPDEGETVVSDLL
;
A
#
# COMPACT_ATOMS: atom_id res chain seq x y z
N LEU A 1 0.26 -22.07 -30.20
CA LEU A 1 0.77 -22.37 -28.85
C LEU A 1 0.02 -23.53 -28.20
N GLY A 2 -1.26 -23.77 -28.54
CA GLY A 2 -2.02 -24.88 -27.95
C GLY A 2 -2.22 -24.71 -26.44
N LEU A 3 -2.35 -23.45 -26.00
CA LEU A 3 -2.50 -23.08 -24.61
C LEU A 3 -3.93 -22.56 -24.42
N ASP A 4 -4.82 -23.48 -24.11
CA ASP A 4 -6.19 -23.18 -23.69
C ASP A 4 -6.22 -23.00 -22.18
N TRP A 5 -7.20 -22.24 -21.67
CA TRP A 5 -7.39 -22.03 -20.24
C TRP A 5 -8.75 -22.59 -19.81
N ASP A 6 -8.80 -23.20 -18.63
CA ASP A 6 -10.03 -23.78 -18.09
C ASP A 6 -11.00 -22.73 -17.54
N GLU A 7 -10.47 -21.59 -17.07
CA GLU A 7 -11.25 -20.51 -16.47
C GLU A 7 -10.87 -19.13 -17.01
N GLY A 8 -11.88 -18.27 -17.18
CA GLY A 8 -11.72 -16.90 -17.64
C GLY A 8 -12.02 -16.69 -19.14
N PRO A 9 -11.62 -15.55 -19.71
CA PRO A 9 -10.76 -14.52 -19.11
C PRO A 9 -11.51 -13.67 -18.06
N TYR A 10 -10.89 -13.46 -16.91
CA TYR A 10 -11.37 -12.49 -15.91
C TYR A 10 -10.72 -11.12 -16.12
N ARG A 11 -11.50 -10.05 -16.05
CA ARG A 11 -10.96 -8.68 -16.09
C ARG A 11 -10.92 -8.07 -14.70
N GLN A 12 -9.77 -7.55 -14.30
CA GLN A 12 -9.61 -6.92 -12.98
C GLN A 12 -10.54 -5.71 -12.79
N THR A 13 -10.82 -4.97 -13.86
CA THR A 13 -11.74 -3.81 -13.86
C THR A 13 -13.18 -4.19 -13.55
N GLU A 14 -13.59 -5.44 -13.78
CA GLU A 14 -14.92 -5.96 -13.43
C GLU A 14 -15.04 -6.32 -11.94
N ARG A 15 -13.94 -6.27 -11.17
CA ARG A 15 -13.85 -6.75 -9.78
C ARG A 15 -13.56 -5.65 -8.76
N LEU A 16 -13.72 -4.38 -9.13
CA LEU A 16 -13.39 -3.23 -8.27
C LEU A 16 -14.09 -3.28 -6.90
N GLY A 17 -15.32 -3.79 -6.84
CA GLY A 17 -16.05 -3.96 -5.57
C GLY A 17 -15.36 -4.89 -4.58
N LEU A 18 -14.65 -5.93 -5.06
CA LEU A 18 -13.89 -6.83 -4.18
C LEU A 18 -12.69 -6.12 -3.55
N TYR A 19 -12.02 -5.25 -4.31
CA TYR A 19 -10.87 -4.49 -3.81
C TYR A 19 -11.31 -3.42 -2.81
N ALA A 20 -12.41 -2.72 -3.09
CA ALA A 20 -13.00 -1.75 -2.16
C ALA A 20 -13.37 -2.42 -0.83
N GLY A 21 -14.08 -3.56 -0.87
CA GLY A 21 -14.45 -4.29 0.34
C GLY A 21 -13.25 -4.85 1.10
N ALA A 22 -12.18 -5.27 0.41
CA ALA A 22 -10.94 -5.69 1.08
C ALA A 22 -10.23 -4.52 1.75
N ALA A 23 -10.17 -3.37 1.08
CA ALA A 23 -9.57 -2.14 1.59
C ALA A 23 -10.28 -1.63 2.86
N GLU A 24 -11.61 -1.64 2.88
CA GLU A 24 -12.42 -1.29 4.05
C GLU A 24 -12.12 -2.20 5.24
N LYS A 25 -12.13 -3.52 5.03
CA LYS A 25 -11.80 -4.50 6.07
C LYS A 25 -10.39 -4.29 6.66
N MET A 26 -9.41 -3.93 5.82
CA MET A 26 -8.05 -3.68 6.29
C MET A 26 -7.94 -2.40 7.12
N LEU A 27 -8.70 -1.36 6.76
CA LEU A 27 -8.80 -0.14 7.56
C LEU A 27 -9.44 -0.42 8.92
N GLU A 28 -10.56 -1.14 8.93
CA GLU A 28 -11.26 -1.54 10.16
C GLU A 28 -10.38 -2.39 11.08
N ALA A 29 -9.64 -3.34 10.50
CA ALA A 29 -8.71 -4.19 11.22
C ALA A 29 -7.42 -3.47 11.66
N GLY A 30 -7.19 -2.22 11.22
CA GLY A 30 -5.98 -1.46 11.51
C GLY A 30 -4.71 -2.02 10.84
N THR A 31 -4.86 -2.92 9.88
CA THR A 31 -3.76 -3.48 9.06
C THR A 31 -3.41 -2.59 7.88
N ALA A 32 -4.24 -1.60 7.59
CA ALA A 32 -3.93 -0.47 6.71
C ALA A 32 -4.28 0.86 7.39
N TYR A 33 -3.72 1.96 6.88
CA TYR A 33 -4.03 3.32 7.33
C TYR A 33 -4.13 4.29 6.16
N ARG A 34 -4.83 5.39 6.39
CA ARG A 34 -4.97 6.49 5.42
C ARG A 34 -3.70 7.34 5.43
N CYS A 35 -3.20 7.67 4.24
CA CYS A 35 -2.09 8.58 4.05
C CYS A 35 -2.54 9.74 3.16
N THR A 36 -2.54 10.94 3.72
CA THR A 36 -2.87 12.20 3.05
C THR A 36 -1.64 12.91 2.47
N CYS A 37 -0.45 12.31 2.56
CA CYS A 37 0.75 12.92 1.98
C CYS A 37 0.57 13.16 0.48
N THR A 38 0.94 14.36 0.04
CA THR A 38 0.93 14.73 -1.38
C THR A 38 2.09 14.04 -2.11
N PRO A 39 2.01 13.93 -3.46
CA PRO A 39 3.13 13.44 -4.26
C PRO A 39 4.43 14.22 -4.00
N ASP A 40 4.35 15.54 -3.83
CA ASP A 40 5.50 16.42 -3.58
C ASP A 40 6.12 16.18 -2.21
N GLU A 41 5.31 15.95 -1.17
CA GLU A 41 5.81 15.59 0.16
C GLU A 41 6.56 14.25 0.13
N VAL A 42 6.01 13.27 -0.60
CA VAL A 42 6.65 11.95 -0.78
C VAL A 42 7.93 12.08 -1.60
N ASP A 43 7.99 12.95 -2.61
CA ASP A 43 9.23 13.19 -3.35
C ASP A 43 10.28 13.88 -2.49
N ALA A 44 9.89 14.89 -1.71
CA ALA A 44 10.79 15.54 -0.76
C ALA A 44 11.37 14.56 0.26
N MET A 45 10.59 13.59 0.75
CA MET A 45 11.10 12.49 1.60
C MET A 45 12.18 11.68 0.87
N ARG A 46 11.96 11.34 -0.40
CA ARG A 46 12.94 10.59 -1.22
C ARG A 46 14.22 11.39 -1.44
N GLN A 47 14.12 12.69 -1.76
CA GLN A 47 15.31 13.52 -1.98
C GLN A 47 16.13 13.69 -0.70
N ARG A 48 15.47 13.88 0.46
CA ARG A 48 16.16 13.91 1.76
C ARG A 48 16.89 12.60 2.04
N ALA A 49 16.25 11.45 1.83
CA ALA A 49 16.89 10.15 2.02
C ALA A 49 18.12 9.99 1.12
N ARG A 50 18.04 10.41 -0.14
CA ARG A 50 19.19 10.38 -1.08
C ARG A 50 20.33 11.28 -0.63
N ALA A 51 20.02 12.51 -0.21
CA ALA A 51 21.01 13.46 0.28
C ALA A 51 21.75 12.93 1.53
N ASP A 52 21.04 12.19 2.38
CA ASP A 52 21.59 11.51 3.56
C ASP A 52 22.34 10.20 3.23
N GLY A 53 22.42 9.78 1.95
CA GLY A 53 22.99 8.50 1.56
C GLY A 53 22.17 7.28 1.99
N LYS A 54 20.91 7.46 2.38
CA LYS A 54 19.99 6.41 2.82
C LYS A 54 19.14 5.90 1.64
N THR A 55 18.68 4.66 1.74
CA THR A 55 17.70 4.12 0.78
C THR A 55 16.38 4.90 0.87
N PRO A 56 15.86 5.43 -0.26
CA PRO A 56 14.59 6.14 -0.27
C PRO A 56 13.44 5.21 0.14
N LYS A 57 12.82 5.50 1.28
CA LYS A 57 11.61 4.84 1.76
C LYS A 57 10.61 5.88 2.23
N TYR A 58 9.32 5.53 2.18
CA TYR A 58 8.32 6.30 2.90
C TYR A 58 8.63 6.19 4.40
N ASP A 59 8.64 7.32 5.09
CA ASP A 59 9.09 7.42 6.49
C ASP A 59 7.99 7.09 7.51
N GLY A 60 6.77 6.82 7.05
CA GLY A 60 5.65 6.54 7.93
C GLY A 60 4.98 7.79 8.49
N THR A 61 5.13 8.96 7.86
CA THR A 61 4.56 10.24 8.32
C THR A 61 3.09 10.14 8.78
N CYS A 62 2.23 9.45 8.03
CA CYS A 62 0.80 9.29 8.37
C CYS A 62 0.51 8.06 9.25
N ARG A 63 1.50 7.22 9.55
CA ARG A 63 1.32 6.02 10.37
C ARG A 63 0.95 6.44 11.80
N GLY A 64 -0.20 5.99 12.28
CA GLY A 64 -0.70 6.33 13.63
C GLY A 64 -1.23 7.76 13.76
N ARG A 65 -1.39 8.50 12.66
CA ARG A 65 -2.15 9.76 12.66
C ARG A 65 -3.64 9.44 12.53
N TYR A 66 -4.42 9.94 13.47
CA TYR A 66 -5.88 9.78 13.51
C TYR A 66 -6.62 11.11 13.25
N ASP A 67 -5.86 12.19 13.08
CA ASP A 67 -6.33 13.57 12.96
C ASP A 67 -6.40 14.06 11.50
N SER A 68 -6.24 13.17 10.53
CA SER A 68 -6.43 13.52 9.12
C SER A 68 -7.88 13.90 8.87
N ASP A 69 -8.09 15.05 8.22
CA ASP A 69 -9.40 15.46 7.70
C ASP A 69 -10.08 14.28 6.95
N PRO A 70 -11.25 13.80 7.41
CA PRO A 70 -11.95 12.69 6.77
C PRO A 70 -12.30 12.95 5.30
N GLY A 71 -12.39 14.22 4.89
CA GLY A 71 -12.67 14.64 3.52
C GLY A 71 -11.44 14.81 2.63
N ALA A 72 -10.23 14.77 3.19
CA ALA A 72 -9.02 14.93 2.40
C ALA A 72 -8.78 13.72 1.48
N PRO A 73 -8.27 13.93 0.25
CA PRO A 73 -7.86 12.82 -0.60
C PRO A 73 -6.74 12.04 0.08
N PHE A 74 -6.86 10.71 0.09
CA PHE A 74 -5.89 9.82 0.71
C PHE A 74 -5.61 8.60 -0.16
N CYS A 75 -4.44 8.01 0.05
CA CYS A 75 -4.16 6.64 -0.36
C CYS A 75 -4.18 5.71 0.85
N LEU A 76 -4.37 4.41 0.61
CA LEU A 76 -4.23 3.39 1.63
C LEU A 76 -2.80 2.85 1.64
N ARG A 77 -2.19 2.80 2.82
CA ARG A 77 -0.90 2.18 3.04
C ARG A 77 -1.05 0.95 3.92
N LEU A 78 -0.37 -0.13 3.55
CA LEU A 78 -0.25 -1.32 4.40
C LEU A 78 0.55 -0.97 5.66
N LYS A 79 0.06 -1.41 6.81
CA LYS A 79 0.75 -1.26 8.10
C LYS A 79 1.64 -2.47 8.34
N THR A 80 2.73 -2.56 7.59
CA THR A 80 3.74 -3.60 7.82
C THR A 80 4.41 -3.43 9.20
N PRO A 81 4.74 -4.54 9.88
CA PRO A 81 5.61 -4.50 11.06
C PRO A 81 6.92 -3.75 10.76
N ASP A 82 7.41 -2.96 11.70
CA ASP A 82 8.68 -2.24 11.55
C ASP A 82 9.89 -3.17 11.75
N GLU A 83 9.67 -4.26 12.48
CA GLU A 83 10.65 -5.29 12.80
C GLU A 83 10.03 -6.68 12.58
N GLY A 84 10.88 -7.68 12.41
CA GLY A 84 10.51 -9.06 12.15
C GLY A 84 11.04 -9.57 10.82
N GLU A 85 10.77 -10.85 10.56
CA GLU A 85 11.19 -11.54 9.34
C GLU A 85 9.98 -12.15 8.65
N THR A 86 9.91 -11.99 7.33
CA THR A 86 8.91 -12.65 6.49
C THR A 86 9.63 -13.73 5.71
N VAL A 87 9.37 -15.00 6.04
CA VAL A 87 9.94 -16.16 5.35
C VAL A 87 8.93 -16.73 4.39
N VAL A 88 9.34 -16.92 3.12
CA VAL A 88 8.54 -17.56 2.08
C VAL A 88 9.37 -18.70 1.51
N SER A 89 8.86 -19.93 1.54
CA SER A 89 9.46 -21.07 0.85
C SER A 89 8.99 -21.04 -0.60
N ASP A 90 9.81 -20.45 -1.47
CA ASP A 90 9.55 -20.47 -2.91
C ASP A 90 9.68 -21.90 -3.46
N LEU A 91 8.98 -22.17 -4.58
CA LEU A 91 9.00 -23.49 -5.22
C LEU A 91 10.18 -23.64 -6.19
N LEU A 92 10.92 -22.57 -6.48
CA LEU A 92 12.07 -22.53 -7.37
C LEU A 92 13.40 -22.37 -6.62
#